data_AF-A0ABC9D0Q3-F1
#
_entry.id   AF-A0ABC9D0Q3-F1
#
_cell.length_a   1.000
_cell.length_b   1.000
_cell.length_c   1.000
_cell.angle_alpha   90.00
_cell.angle_beta   90.00
_cell.angle_gamma   90.00
#
_symmetry.space_group_name_H-M   'P 1'
#
loop_
_entity.id
_entity.type
_entity.pdbx_description
1 polymer ?
#
loop_
_entity_poly.entity_id
_entity_poly.type
_entity_poly.pdbx_seq_one_letter_code
_entity_poly.pdbx_strand_id
1 'polypeptide(L)'
;MGPDSSPKKWNLKEQRNTYLQWFSLADEDGDGRLTGSDALKFFAMSNLSKPELKQVWAIADSKRQGYLGFYEFMTAMQDSNVQLISLAQAGNDISQETMSNADLERLQPPTMEGLAKKLKKKSGGKGESAIVACHPSESPIPASWFNSKSGKKIPLKSVTSIIDGLKKLYIEKLRPLEKTYQFPDFVSPLLTSSDFDSKPMVMLLGQYSTGKTTFIKHLLKTSCPGAHIGPEPTTDRFVVITSGPDERCIPGNTVAVQADMPYSGLSSFGTAFLSKFECSQMPHPLLEHVTFVDTPGVLSGEKQRTQRSYDFTGVTSWFAAKCDLILLLFDPHKLDISDEFKRVIGSLRGHDDKIRIVLNKADQVDAQQLMRVYGALLWSLGKVLNTPEVNRVYIGYDHPQWGSFNDKPIRETAAGPLGMELFQKEQDDLLSDLNDIPKKACDRRINEFVKRARAAKVHAHIVSHLKKEMPALMGKAKAQQKLLENLDEQFAKVQKELHLPPGDFPSVEEYRELLSAYNFDKFEKLRPKMVQGVDDMLAYDIPELLKKFRNPYD
;
A
#
# COMPACT_ATOMS: atom_id res chain seq x y z
N MET A 1 13.93 -9.31 -61.16
CA MET A 1 14.20 -8.97 -59.75
C MET A 1 13.42 -7.69 -59.44
N GLY A 2 12.21 -7.83 -58.89
CA GLY A 2 11.46 -6.70 -58.32
C GLY A 2 11.72 -6.64 -56.81
N PRO A 3 11.79 -5.45 -56.18
CA PRO A 3 12.03 -5.36 -54.76
C PRO A 3 10.80 -5.86 -53.99
N ASP A 4 11.05 -6.84 -53.13
CA ASP A 4 10.14 -7.49 -52.20
C ASP A 4 9.59 -6.46 -51.19
N SER A 5 8.29 -6.18 -51.26
CA SER A 5 7.57 -5.32 -50.32
C SER A 5 6.91 -6.18 -49.24
N SER A 6 7.70 -6.67 -48.30
CA SER A 6 7.20 -7.27 -47.06
C SER A 6 6.79 -6.15 -46.08
N PRO A 7 5.66 -6.28 -45.35
CA PRO A 7 5.21 -5.27 -44.41
C PRO A 7 6.24 -5.11 -43.27
N LYS A 8 6.67 -3.87 -43.01
CA LYS A 8 7.61 -3.54 -41.92
C LYS A 8 7.07 -4.04 -40.59
N LYS A 9 7.74 -5.04 -40.00
CA LYS A 9 7.55 -5.44 -38.60
C LYS A 9 7.87 -4.24 -37.70
N TRP A 10 6.84 -3.72 -37.05
CA TRP A 10 6.91 -2.50 -36.24
C TRP A 10 7.68 -2.76 -34.92
N ASN A 11 8.65 -1.90 -34.58
CA ASN A 11 9.55 -2.07 -33.44
C ASN A 11 8.91 -1.56 -32.12
N LEU A 12 8.79 -2.43 -31.11
CA LEU A 12 8.25 -2.13 -29.78
C LEU A 12 8.99 -0.98 -29.05
N LYS A 13 10.30 -0.79 -29.29
CA LYS A 13 11.06 0.32 -28.70
C LYS A 13 10.69 1.69 -29.29
N GLU A 14 10.32 1.74 -30.57
CA GLU A 14 9.91 2.99 -31.23
C GLU A 14 8.48 3.40 -30.83
N GLN A 15 7.61 2.42 -30.53
CA GLN A 15 6.26 2.64 -29.97
C GLN A 15 6.32 3.36 -28.63
N ARG A 16 7.13 2.85 -27.70
CA ARG A 16 7.24 3.38 -26.33
C ARG A 16 7.67 4.85 -26.32
N ASN A 17 8.63 5.23 -27.15
CA ASN A 17 9.10 6.62 -27.26
C ASN A 17 8.02 7.55 -27.83
N THR A 18 7.22 7.06 -28.78
CA THR A 18 6.12 7.82 -29.37
C THR A 18 5.00 8.04 -28.35
N TYR A 19 4.61 6.99 -27.63
CA TYR A 19 3.60 7.10 -26.57
C TYR A 19 4.05 7.97 -25.41
N LEU A 20 5.35 7.96 -25.07
CA LEU A 20 5.90 8.84 -24.05
C LEU A 20 5.80 10.32 -24.46
N GLN A 21 6.05 10.63 -25.73
CA GLN A 21 5.86 11.99 -26.27
C GLN A 21 4.39 12.40 -26.26
N TRP A 22 3.48 11.48 -26.58
CA TRP A 22 2.04 11.75 -26.59
C TRP A 22 1.49 11.95 -25.18
N PHE A 23 1.92 11.11 -24.24
CA PHE A 23 1.55 11.25 -22.84
C PHE A 23 2.05 12.58 -22.28
N SER A 24 3.30 12.96 -22.54
CA SER A 24 3.84 14.27 -22.14
C SER A 24 3.15 15.47 -22.82
N LEU A 25 2.50 15.27 -23.96
CA LEU A 25 1.70 16.30 -24.63
C LEU A 25 0.28 16.40 -24.06
N ALA A 26 -0.22 15.31 -23.52
CA ALA A 26 -1.57 15.19 -22.98
C ALA A 26 -1.62 15.54 -21.48
N ASP A 27 -0.55 15.25 -20.75
CA ASP A 27 -0.26 15.64 -19.37
C ASP A 27 0.30 17.09 -19.34
N GLU A 28 -0.60 18.08 -19.44
CA GLU A 28 -0.22 19.52 -19.49
C GLU A 28 0.39 20.03 -18.17
N ASP A 29 0.03 19.44 -17.03
CA ASP A 29 0.51 19.84 -15.70
C ASP A 29 1.69 18.99 -15.17
N GLY A 30 2.02 17.90 -15.87
CA GLY A 30 3.21 17.09 -15.62
C GLY A 30 3.11 16.27 -14.33
N ASP A 31 1.90 15.93 -13.91
CA ASP A 31 1.65 15.20 -12.67
C ASP A 31 1.70 13.67 -12.86
N GLY A 32 1.90 13.21 -14.10
CA GLY A 32 1.98 11.81 -14.47
C GLY A 32 0.62 11.12 -14.59
N ARG A 33 -0.49 11.88 -14.61
CA ARG A 33 -1.87 11.37 -14.68
C ARG A 33 -2.66 12.08 -15.78
N LEU A 34 -3.19 11.30 -16.72
CA LEU A 34 -4.10 11.81 -17.74
C LEU A 34 -5.54 11.77 -17.23
N THR A 35 -6.18 12.91 -16.94
CA THR A 35 -7.60 12.91 -16.57
C THR A 35 -8.51 12.81 -17.80
N GLY A 36 -9.80 12.49 -17.60
CA GLY A 36 -10.77 12.47 -18.70
C GLY A 36 -10.91 13.82 -19.40
N SER A 37 -10.66 14.94 -18.69
CA SER A 37 -10.67 16.26 -19.31
C SER A 37 -9.46 16.52 -20.19
N ASP A 38 -8.30 15.96 -19.83
CA ASP A 38 -7.06 16.09 -20.61
C ASP A 38 -7.08 15.15 -21.81
N ALA A 39 -7.61 13.94 -21.62
CA ALA A 39 -7.91 13.01 -22.71
C ALA A 39 -8.85 13.63 -23.74
N LEU A 40 -9.97 14.25 -23.31
CA LEU A 40 -10.91 14.90 -24.23
C LEU A 40 -10.27 16.04 -25.02
N LYS A 41 -9.35 16.82 -24.43
CA LYS A 41 -8.61 17.87 -25.15
C LYS A 41 -7.57 17.29 -26.12
N PHE A 42 -6.87 16.25 -25.70
CA PHE A 42 -5.82 15.61 -26.48
C PHE A 42 -6.42 14.89 -27.69
N PHE A 43 -7.45 14.07 -27.46
CA PHE A 43 -8.15 13.33 -28.50
C PHE A 43 -9.13 14.18 -29.32
N ALA A 44 -9.46 15.41 -28.91
CA ALA A 44 -10.15 16.34 -29.82
C ALA A 44 -9.37 16.61 -31.13
N MET A 45 -8.07 16.28 -31.17
CA MET A 45 -7.24 16.38 -32.37
C MET A 45 -7.38 15.17 -33.31
N SER A 46 -8.15 14.14 -32.95
CA SER A 46 -8.38 12.94 -33.77
C SER A 46 -9.60 13.02 -34.70
N ASN A 47 -10.28 14.17 -34.78
CA ASN A 47 -11.52 14.40 -35.52
C ASN A 47 -12.74 13.55 -35.08
N LEU A 48 -12.67 12.89 -33.93
CA LEU A 48 -13.83 12.19 -33.35
C LEU A 48 -14.82 13.17 -32.69
N SER A 49 -16.10 12.82 -32.71
CA SER A 49 -17.13 13.60 -32.05
C SER A 49 -17.03 13.48 -30.53
N LYS A 50 -17.49 14.50 -29.79
CA LYS A 50 -17.52 14.50 -28.31
C LYS A 50 -18.17 13.25 -27.67
N PRO A 51 -19.29 12.69 -28.19
CA PRO A 51 -19.85 11.47 -27.61
C PRO A 51 -18.95 10.24 -27.82
N GLU A 52 -18.32 10.08 -28.99
CA GLU A 52 -17.38 8.99 -29.26
C GLU A 52 -16.15 9.08 -28.36
N LEU A 53 -15.61 10.28 -28.15
CA LEU A 53 -14.47 10.49 -27.25
C LEU A 53 -14.80 10.16 -25.78
N LYS A 54 -16.04 10.41 -25.34
CA LYS A 54 -16.50 9.99 -24.01
C LYS A 54 -16.61 8.48 -23.90
N GLN A 55 -17.02 7.80 -24.97
CA GLN A 55 -17.10 6.34 -25.02
C GLN A 55 -15.71 5.70 -25.01
N VAL A 56 -14.77 6.25 -25.79
CA VAL A 56 -13.35 5.88 -25.77
C VAL A 56 -12.75 6.07 -24.38
N TRP A 57 -13.02 7.20 -23.72
CA TRP A 57 -12.59 7.43 -22.34
C TRP A 57 -13.20 6.42 -21.36
N ALA A 58 -14.50 6.11 -21.48
CA ALA A 58 -15.17 5.15 -20.58
C ALA A 58 -14.63 3.73 -20.73
N ILE A 59 -14.16 3.35 -21.93
CA ILE A 59 -13.51 2.06 -22.18
C ILE A 59 -12.07 2.07 -21.64
N ALA A 60 -11.34 3.18 -21.80
CA ALA A 60 -9.98 3.31 -21.31
C ALA A 60 -9.91 3.37 -19.77
N ASP A 61 -10.84 4.09 -19.13
CA ASP A 61 -11.04 4.16 -17.68
C ASP A 61 -12.01 3.05 -17.20
N SER A 62 -11.79 1.82 -17.65
CA SER A 62 -12.62 0.66 -17.28
C SER A 62 -12.66 0.41 -15.76
N LYS A 63 -11.62 0.84 -15.05
CA LYS A 63 -11.50 0.76 -13.58
C LYS A 63 -12.16 1.93 -12.83
N ARG A 64 -12.77 2.90 -13.54
CA ARG A 64 -13.41 4.10 -12.96
C ARG A 64 -12.52 4.87 -11.98
N GLN A 65 -11.21 4.88 -12.25
CA GLN A 65 -10.21 5.57 -11.43
C GLN A 65 -10.20 7.08 -11.69
N GLY A 66 -10.79 7.53 -12.81
CA GLY A 66 -10.90 8.95 -13.17
C GLY A 66 -9.63 9.55 -13.79
N TYR A 67 -8.55 8.78 -13.88
CA TYR A 67 -7.31 9.12 -14.58
C TYR A 67 -6.62 7.87 -15.14
N LEU A 68 -5.71 8.06 -16.11
CA LEU A 68 -4.83 7.03 -16.65
C LEU A 68 -3.38 7.42 -16.40
N GLY A 69 -2.59 6.57 -15.74
CA GLY A 69 -1.14 6.74 -15.68
C GLY A 69 -0.48 6.38 -17.01
N PHE A 70 0.84 6.57 -17.13
CA PHE A 70 1.56 6.27 -18.37
C PHE A 70 1.42 4.81 -18.82
N TYR A 71 1.39 3.87 -17.86
CA TYR A 71 1.22 2.45 -18.17
C TYR A 71 -0.21 2.15 -18.62
N GLU A 72 -1.25 2.61 -17.91
CA GLU A 72 -2.64 2.42 -18.35
C GLU A 72 -2.92 3.13 -19.68
N PHE A 73 -2.33 4.31 -19.91
CA PHE A 73 -2.42 5.01 -21.20
C PHE A 73 -1.76 4.19 -22.32
N MET A 74 -0.59 3.62 -22.08
CA MET A 74 0.09 2.77 -23.07
C MET A 74 -0.71 1.50 -23.35
N THR A 75 -1.24 0.82 -22.33
CA THR A 75 -2.11 -0.35 -22.50
C THR A 75 -3.42 0.00 -23.20
N ALA A 76 -4.07 1.11 -22.82
CA ALA A 76 -5.26 1.61 -23.50
C ALA A 76 -4.99 1.99 -24.96
N MET A 77 -3.80 2.50 -25.27
CA MET A 77 -3.38 2.80 -26.64
C MET A 77 -2.98 1.55 -27.43
N GLN A 78 -2.43 0.53 -26.77
CA GLN A 78 -1.93 -0.69 -27.39
C GLN A 78 -3.05 -1.72 -27.64
N ASP A 79 -3.99 -1.89 -26.71
CA ASP A 79 -5.07 -2.90 -26.82
C ASP A 79 -6.42 -2.32 -27.29
N SER A 80 -6.77 -1.07 -26.97
CA SER A 80 -8.16 -0.60 -27.12
C SER A 80 -8.33 0.58 -28.10
N ASN A 81 -7.49 1.61 -28.04
CA ASN A 81 -7.71 2.87 -28.76
C ASN A 81 -7.19 2.85 -30.20
N VAL A 82 -6.13 2.10 -30.51
CA VAL A 82 -5.70 1.91 -31.91
C VAL A 82 -6.77 1.16 -32.71
N GLN A 83 -7.50 0.24 -32.07
CA GLN A 83 -8.62 -0.48 -32.68
C GLN A 83 -9.87 0.40 -32.81
N LEU A 84 -10.23 1.14 -31.76
CA LEU A 84 -11.40 2.04 -31.74
C LEU A 84 -11.27 3.24 -32.69
N ILE A 85 -10.12 3.89 -32.74
CA ILE A 85 -9.90 5.06 -33.63
C ILE A 85 -9.86 4.60 -35.09
N SER A 86 -9.27 3.44 -35.39
CA SER A 86 -9.24 2.88 -36.74
C SER A 86 -10.62 2.39 -37.21
N LEU A 87 -11.43 1.80 -36.30
CA LEU A 87 -12.82 1.39 -36.56
C LEU A 87 -13.77 2.58 -36.76
N ALA A 88 -13.62 3.63 -35.94
CA ALA A 88 -14.40 4.86 -36.06
C ALA A 88 -14.03 5.66 -37.32
N GLN A 89 -12.73 5.71 -37.68
CA GLN A 89 -12.27 6.31 -38.95
C GLN A 89 -12.71 5.50 -40.19
N ALA A 90 -12.97 4.19 -40.04
CA ALA A 90 -13.53 3.33 -41.08
C ALA A 90 -15.07 3.37 -41.16
N GLY A 91 -15.75 4.11 -40.29
CA GLY A 91 -17.20 4.33 -40.33
C GLY A 91 -18.08 3.23 -39.73
N ASN A 92 -17.55 2.39 -38.84
CA ASN A 92 -18.30 1.33 -38.16
C ASN A 92 -18.80 1.75 -36.76
N ASP A 93 -19.95 1.20 -36.34
CA ASP A 93 -20.55 1.46 -35.01
C ASP A 93 -19.69 0.89 -33.86
N ILE A 94 -19.55 1.68 -32.80
CA ILE A 94 -18.73 1.35 -31.63
C ILE A 94 -19.56 0.54 -30.62
N SER A 95 -19.52 -0.79 -30.72
CA SER A 95 -20.17 -1.72 -29.79
C SER A 95 -19.24 -2.86 -29.34
N GLN A 96 -19.34 -3.26 -28.05
CA GLN A 96 -18.48 -4.26 -27.40
C GLN A 96 -18.51 -5.66 -28.06
N GLU A 97 -19.57 -5.99 -28.81
CA GLU A 97 -19.72 -7.30 -29.45
C GLU A 97 -18.83 -7.49 -30.69
N THR A 98 -18.33 -6.41 -31.29
CA THR A 98 -17.46 -6.47 -32.49
C THR A 98 -16.01 -6.82 -32.16
N MET A 99 -15.63 -6.81 -30.88
CA MET A 99 -14.25 -7.00 -30.41
C MET A 99 -13.77 -8.46 -30.48
N SER A 100 -14.66 -9.43 -30.73
CA SER A 100 -14.30 -10.86 -30.72
C SER A 100 -13.82 -11.42 -32.06
N ASN A 101 -14.02 -10.73 -33.19
CA ASN A 101 -13.90 -11.36 -34.53
C ASN A 101 -13.26 -10.49 -35.64
N ALA A 102 -12.27 -9.65 -35.34
CA ALA A 102 -11.54 -8.90 -36.37
C ALA A 102 -10.08 -9.36 -36.48
N ASP A 103 -9.67 -9.84 -37.66
CA ASP A 103 -8.32 -10.26 -38.02
C ASP A 103 -7.26 -9.22 -37.64
N LEU A 104 -6.53 -9.51 -36.56
CA LEU A 104 -5.56 -8.62 -35.87
C LEU A 104 -4.29 -8.29 -36.68
N GLU A 105 -4.14 -8.78 -37.91
CA GLU A 105 -2.89 -8.63 -38.69
C GLU A 105 -2.93 -7.57 -39.81
N ARG A 106 -4.05 -6.87 -40.05
CA ARG A 106 -4.22 -5.99 -41.24
C ARG A 106 -4.48 -4.50 -40.98
N LEU A 107 -4.51 -4.03 -39.74
CA LEU A 107 -4.88 -2.64 -39.44
C LEU A 107 -3.67 -1.69 -39.44
N GLN A 108 -3.77 -0.60 -40.22
CA GLN A 108 -2.78 0.49 -40.25
C GLN A 108 -2.97 1.45 -39.06
N PRO A 109 -1.89 2.11 -38.58
CA PRO A 109 -1.94 2.95 -37.39
C PRO A 109 -2.82 4.20 -37.59
N PRO A 110 -3.47 4.71 -36.52
CA PRO A 110 -4.36 5.86 -36.58
C PRO A 110 -3.60 7.11 -37.01
N THR A 111 -4.15 7.81 -38.00
CA THR A 111 -3.60 9.09 -38.48
C THR A 111 -4.17 10.22 -37.63
N MET A 112 -3.32 10.84 -36.81
CA MET A 112 -3.65 12.05 -36.03
C MET A 112 -3.17 13.28 -36.82
N GLU A 113 -4.06 13.93 -37.57
CA GLU A 113 -3.70 15.13 -38.34
C GLU A 113 -3.27 16.28 -37.40
N GLY A 114 -2.09 16.87 -37.67
CA GLY A 114 -1.59 18.06 -36.96
C GLY A 114 -0.56 17.81 -35.85
N LEU A 115 -0.36 16.57 -35.41
CA LEU A 115 0.61 16.22 -34.36
C LEU A 115 2.07 16.44 -34.83
N ALA A 116 2.36 16.12 -36.10
CA ALA A 116 3.65 16.36 -36.74
C ALA A 116 4.01 17.87 -36.83
N LYS A 117 3.01 18.75 -36.95
CA LYS A 117 3.23 20.22 -36.99
C LYS A 117 3.56 20.77 -35.60
N LYS A 118 3.00 20.22 -34.51
CA LYS A 118 3.34 20.61 -33.13
C LYS A 118 4.69 20.06 -32.67
N LEU A 119 5.05 18.83 -33.06
CA LEU A 119 6.38 18.25 -32.81
C LEU A 119 7.50 19.07 -33.47
N LYS A 120 7.32 19.54 -34.71
CA LYS A 120 8.27 20.44 -35.38
C LYS A 120 8.33 21.86 -34.81
N LYS A 121 7.26 22.35 -34.17
CA LYS A 121 7.21 23.69 -33.58
C LYS A 121 7.98 23.77 -32.25
N LYS A 122 8.11 22.65 -31.52
CA LYS A 122 8.93 22.55 -30.30
C LYS A 122 10.41 22.27 -30.58
N SER A 123 10.77 21.67 -31.73
CA SER A 123 12.16 21.40 -32.12
C SER A 123 12.90 22.59 -32.76
N GLY A 124 12.22 23.73 -32.99
CA GLY A 124 12.78 24.91 -33.66
C GLY A 124 13.40 25.99 -32.76
N GLY A 125 13.60 25.71 -31.46
CA GLY A 125 14.02 26.71 -30.48
C GLY A 125 15.21 26.29 -29.63
N LYS A 126 16.42 26.42 -30.21
CA LYS A 126 17.77 26.46 -29.60
C LYS A 126 18.28 25.23 -28.82
N GLY A 127 19.38 24.67 -29.33
CA GLY A 127 20.51 24.14 -28.54
C GLY A 127 20.71 22.62 -28.63
N GLU A 128 21.53 22.18 -29.58
CA GLU A 128 22.01 20.80 -29.71
C GLU A 128 22.66 20.30 -28.41
N SER A 129 22.29 19.10 -27.98
CA SER A 129 23.18 18.26 -27.18
C SER A 129 23.11 16.84 -27.69
N ALA A 130 24.27 16.37 -28.12
CA ALA A 130 24.51 15.07 -28.72
C ALA A 130 24.12 13.93 -27.79
N ILE A 131 23.56 12.91 -28.42
CA ILE A 131 23.19 11.63 -27.83
C ILE A 131 24.50 10.89 -27.50
N VAL A 132 24.85 10.80 -26.22
CA VAL A 132 25.91 9.88 -25.76
C VAL A 132 25.23 8.57 -25.39
N ALA A 133 25.53 7.53 -26.17
CA ALA A 133 25.26 6.15 -25.81
C ALA A 133 26.14 5.74 -24.63
N CYS A 134 25.58 5.18 -23.56
CA CYS A 134 26.34 4.62 -22.45
C CYS A 134 25.95 3.15 -22.23
N HIS A 135 26.92 2.28 -22.50
CA HIS A 135 27.11 0.99 -21.83
C HIS A 135 27.70 1.22 -20.41
N PRO A 136 27.71 0.20 -19.53
CA PRO A 136 27.81 0.38 -18.08
C PRO A 136 29.26 0.41 -17.58
N SER A 137 29.61 1.39 -16.74
CA SER A 137 30.75 1.30 -15.82
C SER A 137 30.59 2.28 -14.64
N GLU A 138 30.99 1.80 -13.47
CA GLU A 138 30.89 2.42 -12.15
C GLU A 138 31.68 3.72 -11.97
N SER A 139 31.30 4.44 -10.90
CA SER A 139 32.02 5.47 -10.11
C SER A 139 31.53 6.94 -10.21
N PRO A 140 31.64 7.72 -9.11
CA PRO A 140 30.56 8.60 -8.65
C PRO A 140 30.92 10.10 -8.66
N ILE A 141 29.98 10.99 -9.01
CA ILE A 141 30.13 12.44 -8.80
C ILE A 141 28.75 13.12 -8.66
N PRO A 142 28.63 14.38 -8.16
CA PRO A 142 28.55 14.79 -6.76
C PRO A 142 27.24 15.52 -6.39
N ALA A 143 27.04 15.73 -5.10
CA ALA A 143 25.95 16.52 -4.50
C ALA A 143 25.94 17.99 -4.96
N SER A 144 24.93 18.41 -5.74
CA SER A 144 24.60 19.85 -5.87
C SER A 144 23.18 20.21 -6.37
N TRP A 145 22.20 19.31 -6.38
CA TRP A 145 20.84 19.61 -6.87
C TRP A 145 19.77 19.90 -5.81
N PHE A 146 20.15 20.15 -4.56
CA PHE A 146 19.20 20.66 -3.57
C PHE A 146 19.04 22.18 -3.69
N ASN A 147 18.07 22.61 -4.49
CA ASN A 147 17.45 23.93 -4.34
C ASN A 147 15.94 23.83 -4.60
N SER A 148 15.22 23.36 -3.58
CA SER A 148 13.75 23.34 -3.53
C SER A 148 13.24 24.74 -3.16
N LYS A 149 12.85 25.54 -4.16
CA LYS A 149 12.02 26.74 -3.96
C LYS A 149 10.53 26.37 -4.00
N SER A 150 9.85 26.65 -2.87
CA SER A 150 8.42 26.93 -2.66
C SER A 150 7.36 26.06 -3.35
N GLY A 151 6.57 25.38 -2.52
CA GLY A 151 5.45 24.52 -2.93
C GLY A 151 4.40 25.21 -3.80
N LYS A 152 4.13 24.62 -4.96
CA LYS A 152 2.94 24.92 -5.76
C LYS A 152 1.75 24.18 -5.15
N LYS A 153 0.68 24.92 -4.88
CA LYS A 153 -0.62 24.39 -4.40
C LYS A 153 -1.23 23.50 -5.48
N ILE A 154 -1.74 22.33 -5.08
CA ILE A 154 -2.41 21.38 -5.97
C ILE A 154 -3.81 21.93 -6.29
N PRO A 155 -4.17 22.20 -7.57
CA PRO A 155 -5.47 22.78 -7.92
C PRO A 155 -6.67 21.89 -7.52
N LEU A 156 -7.84 22.49 -7.26
CA LEU A 156 -9.09 21.74 -6.96
C LEU A 156 -9.61 20.82 -8.09
N LYS A 157 -9.01 20.86 -9.29
CA LYS A 157 -9.43 20.06 -10.45
C LYS A 157 -8.85 18.63 -10.49
N SER A 158 -7.90 18.28 -9.63
CA SER A 158 -7.13 17.03 -9.70
C SER A 158 -7.52 15.94 -8.68
N VAL A 159 -8.57 16.13 -7.88
CA VAL A 159 -9.03 15.08 -6.96
C VAL A 159 -9.87 14.07 -7.75
N THR A 160 -9.31 12.88 -7.97
CA THR A 160 -9.93 11.79 -8.74
C THR A 160 -10.49 10.66 -7.88
N SER A 161 -10.03 10.53 -6.62
CA SER A 161 -10.43 9.48 -5.69
C SER A 161 -10.50 9.96 -4.23
N ILE A 162 -11.06 9.14 -3.34
CA ILE A 162 -11.02 9.36 -1.88
C ILE A 162 -9.57 9.50 -1.40
N ILE A 163 -8.66 8.64 -1.86
CA ILE A 163 -7.25 8.65 -1.46
C ILE A 163 -6.57 9.97 -1.85
N ASP A 164 -6.82 10.46 -3.06
CA ASP A 164 -6.29 11.76 -3.51
C ASP A 164 -6.83 12.92 -2.67
N GLY A 165 -8.12 12.84 -2.30
CA GLY A 165 -8.76 13.80 -1.41
C GLY A 165 -8.12 13.82 -0.03
N LEU A 166 -7.94 12.66 0.60
CA LEU A 166 -7.28 12.54 1.91
C LEU A 166 -5.83 13.04 1.86
N LYS A 167 -5.08 12.68 0.81
CA LYS A 167 -3.70 13.13 0.58
C LYS A 167 -3.63 14.66 0.46
N LYS A 168 -4.58 15.26 -0.26
CA LYS A 168 -4.67 16.72 -0.36
C LYS A 168 -4.97 17.37 0.99
N LEU A 169 -6.00 16.90 1.69
CA LEU A 169 -6.37 17.40 3.02
C LEU A 169 -5.22 17.27 4.02
N TYR A 170 -4.45 16.18 3.94
CA TYR A 170 -3.23 16.01 4.72
C TYR A 170 -2.23 17.14 4.45
N ILE A 171 -1.85 17.33 3.19
CA ILE A 171 -0.82 18.30 2.81
C ILE A 171 -1.23 19.72 3.16
N GLU A 172 -2.49 20.08 2.94
CA GLU A 172 -2.99 21.45 3.08
C GLU A 172 -3.34 21.82 4.51
N LYS A 173 -3.92 20.90 5.29
CA LYS A 173 -4.52 21.21 6.60
C LYS A 173 -3.83 20.52 7.77
N LEU A 174 -3.55 19.21 7.68
CA LEU A 174 -3.02 18.44 8.83
C LEU A 174 -1.50 18.52 8.96
N ARG A 175 -0.75 18.34 7.87
CA ARG A 175 0.72 18.34 7.85
C ARG A 175 1.33 19.64 8.39
N PRO A 176 0.79 20.85 8.10
CA PRO A 176 1.29 22.08 8.72
C PRO A 176 1.16 22.06 10.24
N LEU A 177 0.05 21.54 10.78
CA LEU A 177 -0.18 21.40 12.21
C LEU A 177 0.86 20.45 12.82
N GLU A 178 1.03 19.26 12.24
CA GLU A 178 2.01 18.26 12.69
C GLU A 178 3.43 18.82 12.74
N LYS A 179 3.85 19.55 11.70
CA LYS A 179 5.18 20.18 11.64
C LYS A 179 5.36 21.28 12.68
N THR A 180 4.35 22.13 12.87
CA THR A 180 4.45 23.29 13.77
C THR A 180 4.59 22.86 15.22
N TYR A 181 3.89 21.79 15.61
CA TYR A 181 3.89 21.28 16.97
C TYR A 181 4.80 20.08 17.19
N GLN A 182 5.71 19.76 16.25
CA GLN A 182 6.70 18.68 16.37
C GLN A 182 6.08 17.28 16.59
N PHE A 183 4.88 17.04 16.05
CA PHE A 183 4.16 15.77 16.18
C PHE A 183 4.99 14.51 15.84
N PRO A 184 5.90 14.52 14.83
CA PRO A 184 6.73 13.37 14.50
C PRO A 184 7.61 12.85 15.64
N ASP A 185 8.00 13.72 16.56
CA ASP A 185 8.92 13.37 17.63
C ASP A 185 8.21 12.74 18.83
N PHE A 186 6.87 12.83 18.87
CA PHE A 186 6.07 12.37 20.01
C PHE A 186 5.12 11.22 19.66
N VAL A 187 4.52 11.24 18.46
CA VAL A 187 3.41 10.35 18.15
C VAL A 187 3.72 9.47 16.94
N SER A 188 3.96 10.06 15.77
CA SER A 188 4.30 9.27 14.57
C SER A 188 4.88 10.13 13.44
N PRO A 189 5.77 9.55 12.60
CA PRO A 189 6.38 10.23 11.47
C PRO A 189 5.37 10.89 10.53
N LEU A 190 5.80 11.91 9.78
CA LEU A 190 4.97 12.54 8.75
C LEU A 190 4.62 11.53 7.64
N LEU A 191 3.39 11.58 7.15
CA LEU A 191 2.96 10.74 6.04
C LEU A 191 3.59 11.23 4.73
N THR A 192 4.00 10.26 3.91
CA THR A 192 4.51 10.45 2.56
C THR A 192 3.41 10.18 1.53
N SER A 193 3.60 10.63 0.29
CA SER A 193 2.68 10.31 -0.80
C SER A 193 2.47 8.81 -0.97
N SER A 194 3.55 8.02 -0.86
CA SER A 194 3.52 6.57 -0.94
C SER A 194 2.69 5.90 0.17
N ASP A 195 2.54 6.53 1.35
CA ASP A 195 1.68 5.99 2.40
C ASP A 195 0.20 6.03 1.98
N PHE A 196 -0.22 7.09 1.27
CA PHE A 196 -1.57 7.20 0.71
C PHE A 196 -1.76 6.29 -0.51
N ASP A 197 -0.79 6.28 -1.41
CA ASP A 197 -0.89 5.59 -2.71
C ASP A 197 -0.62 4.06 -2.59
N SER A 198 -0.18 3.59 -1.41
CA SER A 198 0.10 2.18 -1.14
C SER A 198 -1.14 1.32 -1.41
N LYS A 199 -0.95 0.08 -1.88
CA LYS A 199 -2.05 -0.89 -1.98
C LYS A 199 -2.35 -1.51 -0.62
N PRO A 200 -3.60 -1.99 -0.40
CA PRO A 200 -3.92 -2.82 0.75
C PRO A 200 -2.92 -3.96 0.92
N MET A 201 -2.47 -4.21 2.15
CA MET A 201 -1.38 -5.13 2.42
C MET A 201 -1.79 -6.28 3.36
N VAL A 202 -1.50 -7.51 2.95
CA VAL A 202 -1.80 -8.75 3.69
C VAL A 202 -0.51 -9.39 4.15
N MET A 203 -0.28 -9.44 5.46
CA MET A 203 0.90 -10.10 6.03
C MET A 203 0.56 -11.52 6.46
N LEU A 204 1.41 -12.47 6.07
CA LEU A 204 1.34 -13.85 6.51
C LEU A 204 2.39 -14.09 7.58
N LEU A 205 1.97 -14.51 8.77
CA LEU A 205 2.85 -14.79 9.89
C LEU A 205 2.57 -16.18 10.46
N GLY A 206 3.61 -16.90 10.84
CA GLY A 206 3.50 -18.25 11.37
C GLY A 206 4.85 -18.95 11.42
N GLN A 207 4.88 -20.11 12.09
CA GLN A 207 6.09 -20.90 12.24
C GLN A 207 6.60 -21.49 10.91
N TYR A 208 7.76 -22.14 10.95
CA TYR A 208 8.28 -22.84 9.78
C TYR A 208 7.34 -23.93 9.30
N SER A 209 7.26 -24.08 7.98
CA SER A 209 6.47 -25.12 7.32
C SER A 209 4.94 -25.01 7.53
N THR A 210 4.41 -23.91 8.06
CA THR A 210 2.95 -23.71 8.19
C THR A 210 2.23 -23.42 6.86
N GLY A 211 2.98 -23.21 5.76
CA GLY A 211 2.42 -23.04 4.42
C GLY A 211 2.17 -21.58 3.99
N LYS A 212 2.90 -20.60 4.54
CA LYS A 212 2.77 -19.17 4.16
C LYS A 212 3.02 -18.92 2.67
N THR A 213 4.22 -19.23 2.18
CA THR A 213 4.61 -19.07 0.77
C THR A 213 3.69 -19.86 -0.17
N THR A 214 3.32 -21.07 0.25
CA THR A 214 2.35 -21.93 -0.43
C THR A 214 1.00 -21.25 -0.58
N PHE A 215 0.48 -20.66 0.49
CA PHE A 215 -0.82 -19.99 0.50
C PHE A 215 -0.84 -18.84 -0.50
N ILE A 216 0.24 -18.04 -0.57
CA ILE A 216 0.34 -16.94 -1.56
C ILE A 216 0.42 -17.49 -2.98
N LYS A 217 1.25 -18.50 -3.23
CA LYS A 217 1.35 -19.17 -4.54
C LYS A 217 0.00 -19.70 -5.00
N HIS A 218 -0.78 -20.25 -4.08
CA HIS A 218 -2.11 -20.78 -4.34
C HIS A 218 -3.10 -19.67 -4.70
N LEU A 219 -3.14 -18.56 -3.95
CA LEU A 219 -3.98 -17.40 -4.27
C LEU A 219 -3.63 -16.80 -5.64
N LEU A 220 -2.35 -16.74 -5.99
CA LEU A 220 -1.88 -16.23 -7.26
C LEU A 220 -1.97 -17.25 -8.40
N LYS A 221 -2.19 -18.54 -8.10
CA LYS A 221 -2.13 -19.66 -9.05
C LYS A 221 -0.82 -19.72 -9.87
N THR A 222 0.22 -19.03 -9.42
CA THR A 222 1.53 -18.95 -10.06
C THR A 222 2.63 -18.79 -9.01
N SER A 223 3.85 -19.18 -9.37
CA SER A 223 5.03 -19.03 -8.50
C SER A 223 5.53 -17.58 -8.56
N CYS A 224 5.90 -17.02 -7.41
CA CYS A 224 6.50 -15.69 -7.37
C CYS A 224 7.98 -15.75 -7.75
N PRO A 225 8.53 -14.73 -8.43
CA PRO A 225 9.97 -14.58 -8.59
C PRO A 225 10.67 -14.64 -7.23
N GLY A 226 11.73 -15.45 -7.13
CA GLY A 226 12.51 -15.62 -5.89
C GLY A 226 11.91 -16.56 -4.84
N ALA A 227 10.67 -17.03 -5.01
CA ALA A 227 10.04 -17.95 -4.07
C ALA A 227 10.66 -19.35 -4.15
N HIS A 228 11.32 -19.78 -3.07
CA HIS A 228 11.79 -21.16 -2.89
C HIS A 228 10.84 -21.87 -1.92
N ILE A 229 10.19 -22.93 -2.38
CA ILE A 229 9.29 -23.75 -1.56
C ILE A 229 9.96 -25.10 -1.32
N GLY A 230 10.21 -25.44 -0.06
CA GLY A 230 10.84 -26.71 0.32
C GLY A 230 10.68 -27.03 1.81
N PRO A 231 10.93 -28.29 2.21
CA PRO A 231 10.74 -28.76 3.59
C PRO A 231 11.78 -28.22 4.58
N GLU A 232 12.94 -27.77 4.09
CA GLU A 232 13.97 -27.04 4.85
C GLU A 232 13.52 -25.59 5.14
N PRO A 233 14.12 -24.85 6.10
CA PRO A 233 13.81 -23.43 6.32
C PRO A 233 14.13 -22.60 5.06
N THR A 234 13.16 -22.53 4.16
CA THR A 234 13.32 -22.07 2.78
C THR A 234 13.10 -20.58 2.62
N THR A 235 12.48 -19.93 3.61
CA THR A 235 12.26 -18.48 3.65
C THR A 235 12.90 -17.91 4.91
N ASP A 236 14.12 -17.39 4.77
CA ASP A 236 14.84 -16.61 5.80
C ASP A 236 14.71 -15.09 5.57
N ARG A 237 13.85 -14.68 4.63
CA ARG A 237 13.68 -13.30 4.16
C ARG A 237 12.24 -12.82 4.30
N PHE A 238 12.08 -11.53 4.54
CA PHE A 238 10.80 -10.87 4.32
C PHE A 238 10.65 -10.61 2.82
N VAL A 239 9.56 -11.08 2.22
CA VAL A 239 9.29 -10.92 0.80
C VAL A 239 7.98 -10.15 0.62
N VAL A 240 8.08 -8.94 0.08
CA VAL A 240 6.92 -8.17 -0.37
C VAL A 240 6.59 -8.58 -1.79
N ILE A 241 5.39 -9.10 -2.02
CA ILE A 241 4.91 -9.53 -3.33
C ILE A 241 3.88 -8.53 -3.82
N THR A 242 4.21 -7.78 -4.86
CA THR A 242 3.38 -6.70 -5.38
C THR A 242 3.36 -6.68 -6.91
N SER A 243 2.44 -5.91 -7.50
CA SER A 243 2.37 -5.81 -8.95
C SER A 243 3.48 -4.91 -9.48
N GLY A 244 4.07 -5.32 -10.59
CA GLY A 244 5.02 -4.54 -11.38
C GLY A 244 4.87 -4.84 -12.87
N PRO A 245 5.51 -4.03 -13.74
CA PRO A 245 5.42 -4.22 -15.19
C PRO A 245 6.10 -5.50 -15.67
N ASP A 246 7.14 -5.93 -14.95
CA ASP A 246 7.98 -7.06 -15.31
C ASP A 246 8.18 -7.96 -14.07
N GLU A 247 8.43 -9.25 -14.31
CA GLU A 247 8.82 -10.21 -13.28
C GLU A 247 10.25 -9.92 -12.80
N ARG A 248 10.41 -9.49 -11.54
CA ARG A 248 11.73 -9.19 -10.97
C ARG A 248 11.77 -9.29 -9.45
N CYS A 249 12.94 -9.63 -8.92
CA CYS A 249 13.27 -9.51 -7.50
C CYS A 249 14.15 -8.27 -7.28
N ILE A 250 13.72 -7.39 -6.39
CA ILE A 250 14.42 -6.16 -6.02
C ILE A 250 14.99 -6.34 -4.60
N PRO A 251 16.31 -6.22 -4.41
CA PRO A 251 16.93 -6.32 -3.09
C PRO A 251 16.46 -5.21 -2.13
N GLY A 252 16.35 -5.54 -0.83
CA GLY A 252 15.82 -4.64 0.19
C GLY A 252 16.55 -3.30 0.31
N ASN A 253 17.86 -3.27 0.10
CA ASN A 253 18.65 -2.02 0.07
C ASN A 253 18.14 -1.05 -1.00
N THR A 254 17.74 -1.56 -2.17
CA THR A 254 17.21 -0.77 -3.28
C THR A 254 15.76 -0.36 -3.02
N VAL A 255 14.96 -1.27 -2.47
CA VAL A 255 13.55 -1.01 -2.12
C VAL A 255 13.42 0.11 -1.08
N ALA A 256 14.32 0.16 -0.10
CA ALA A 256 14.26 1.15 0.97
C ALA A 256 14.62 2.59 0.52
N VAL A 257 15.24 2.77 -0.65
CA VAL A 257 15.59 4.11 -1.19
C VAL A 257 14.64 4.58 -2.30
N GLN A 258 13.74 3.71 -2.76
CA GLN A 258 12.76 4.02 -3.80
C GLN A 258 11.62 4.88 -3.22
N ALA A 259 11.52 6.12 -3.68
CA ALA A 259 10.54 7.09 -3.18
C ALA A 259 9.09 6.78 -3.59
N ASP A 260 8.92 5.96 -4.63
CA ASP A 260 7.64 5.44 -5.11
C ASP A 260 7.14 4.24 -4.29
N MET A 261 7.94 3.71 -3.35
CA MET A 261 7.58 2.58 -2.51
C MET A 261 7.44 2.95 -1.03
N PRO A 262 6.44 2.39 -0.31
CA PRO A 262 6.16 2.74 1.09
C PRO A 262 7.11 2.09 2.12
N TYR A 263 8.32 1.70 1.70
CA TYR A 263 9.27 0.88 2.46
C TYR A 263 10.51 1.63 2.96
N SER A 264 10.60 2.94 2.74
CA SER A 264 11.75 3.75 3.17
C SER A 264 11.98 3.75 4.69
N GLY A 265 10.91 3.58 5.47
CA GLY A 265 11.01 3.42 6.92
C GLY A 265 11.82 2.18 7.35
N LEU A 266 11.96 1.16 6.50
CA LEU A 266 12.73 -0.04 6.83
C LEU A 266 14.24 0.20 6.92
N SER A 267 14.74 1.33 6.40
CA SER A 267 16.15 1.71 6.55
C SER A 267 16.60 1.83 8.01
N SER A 268 15.68 2.11 8.94
CA SER A 268 16.00 2.20 10.37
C SER A 268 16.45 0.88 11.00
N PHE A 269 16.10 -0.27 10.40
CA PHE A 269 16.52 -1.59 10.86
C PHE A 269 17.92 -1.98 10.35
N GLY A 270 18.55 -1.14 9.53
CA GLY A 270 19.93 -1.27 9.09
C GLY A 270 20.18 -2.34 8.03
N THR A 271 21.42 -2.39 7.55
CA THR A 271 21.84 -3.25 6.43
C THR A 271 21.66 -4.74 6.71
N ALA A 272 21.78 -5.16 7.97
CA ALA A 272 21.59 -6.56 8.37
C ALA A 272 20.17 -7.05 8.01
N PHE A 273 19.14 -6.26 8.35
CA PHE A 273 17.77 -6.55 7.96
C PHE A 273 17.55 -6.40 6.45
N LEU A 274 18.01 -5.29 5.85
CA LEU A 274 17.75 -5.01 4.44
C LEU A 274 18.36 -6.09 3.51
N SER A 275 19.43 -6.76 3.94
CA SER A 275 20.00 -7.92 3.24
C SER A 275 19.11 -9.17 3.27
N LYS A 276 18.13 -9.22 4.19
CA LYS A 276 17.10 -10.25 4.39
C LYS A 276 15.69 -9.74 4.04
N PHE A 277 15.61 -8.65 3.30
CA PHE A 277 14.37 -8.09 2.77
C PHE A 277 14.43 -8.09 1.25
N GLU A 278 13.32 -8.42 0.60
CA GLU A 278 13.19 -8.49 -0.84
C GLU A 278 11.80 -8.03 -1.29
N CYS A 279 11.71 -7.37 -2.44
CA CYS A 279 10.45 -7.11 -3.12
C CYS A 279 10.39 -7.92 -4.41
N SER A 280 9.44 -8.84 -4.48
CA SER A 280 9.10 -9.61 -5.68
C SER A 280 7.98 -8.90 -6.42
N GLN A 281 8.24 -8.53 -7.68
CA GLN A 281 7.28 -7.86 -8.54
C GLN A 281 6.90 -8.76 -9.71
N MET A 282 5.61 -8.78 -10.07
CA MET A 282 5.12 -9.43 -11.27
C MET A 282 3.82 -8.80 -11.78
N PRO A 283 3.53 -8.85 -13.07
CA PRO A 283 2.21 -8.46 -13.58
C PRO A 283 1.19 -9.53 -13.20
N HIS A 284 0.23 -9.18 -12.33
CA HIS A 284 -0.83 -10.10 -11.92
C HIS A 284 -2.10 -9.34 -11.50
N PRO A 285 -3.30 -9.71 -12.00
CA PRO A 285 -4.54 -8.98 -11.71
C PRO A 285 -4.82 -8.81 -10.20
N LEU A 286 -4.63 -9.85 -9.39
CA LEU A 286 -4.80 -9.74 -7.93
C LEU A 286 -3.82 -8.75 -7.30
N LEU A 287 -2.57 -8.70 -7.79
CA LEU A 287 -1.53 -7.83 -7.24
C LEU A 287 -1.71 -6.36 -7.65
N GLU A 288 -2.57 -6.08 -8.63
CA GLU A 288 -3.01 -4.72 -8.92
C GLU A 288 -3.82 -4.13 -7.77
N HIS A 289 -4.50 -4.97 -6.99
CA HIS A 289 -5.40 -4.57 -5.91
C HIS A 289 -4.85 -4.82 -4.51
N VAL A 290 -3.96 -5.81 -4.33
CA VAL A 290 -3.42 -6.21 -3.02
C VAL A 290 -1.91 -6.43 -3.09
N THR A 291 -1.21 -6.20 -1.99
CA THR A 291 0.20 -6.59 -1.80
C THR A 291 0.29 -7.63 -0.69
N PHE A 292 1.06 -8.69 -0.90
CA PHE A 292 1.31 -9.70 0.13
C PHE A 292 2.68 -9.49 0.78
N VAL A 293 2.78 -9.80 2.07
CA VAL A 293 4.04 -9.85 2.80
C VAL A 293 4.22 -11.26 3.33
N ASP A 294 5.12 -12.01 2.71
CA ASP A 294 5.57 -13.30 3.23
C ASP A 294 6.66 -13.06 4.26
N THR A 295 6.46 -13.55 5.48
CA THR A 295 7.41 -13.39 6.58
C THR A 295 8.24 -14.66 6.76
N PRO A 296 9.50 -14.56 7.22
CA PRO A 296 10.26 -15.73 7.62
C PRO A 296 9.49 -16.56 8.67
N GLY A 297 9.64 -17.88 8.61
CA GLY A 297 9.09 -18.74 9.66
C GLY A 297 9.58 -18.30 11.05
N VAL A 298 8.69 -18.27 12.04
CA VAL A 298 9.12 -18.05 13.43
C VAL A 298 9.80 -19.31 13.95
N LEU A 299 11.00 -19.16 14.50
CA LEU A 299 11.82 -20.27 14.99
C LEU A 299 11.22 -20.83 16.30
N SER A 300 11.41 -22.12 16.53
CA SER A 300 11.04 -22.78 17.79
C SER A 300 12.29 -22.93 18.66
N GLY A 301 12.35 -22.20 19.77
CA GLY A 301 13.38 -22.38 20.80
C GLY A 301 14.51 -21.34 20.82
N GLU A 302 15.07 -21.15 22.01
CA GLU A 302 15.95 -20.00 22.34
C GLU A 302 17.32 -20.02 21.63
N LYS A 303 17.84 -21.19 21.25
CA LYS A 303 19.13 -21.34 20.54
C LYS A 303 19.11 -20.90 19.09
N GLN A 304 17.93 -20.78 18.48
CA GLN A 304 17.76 -20.30 17.11
C GLN A 304 17.55 -18.78 17.06
N ARG A 305 17.13 -18.17 18.17
CA ARG A 305 16.97 -16.71 18.33
C ARG A 305 18.29 -15.94 18.11
N THR A 306 19.41 -16.52 18.54
CA THR A 306 20.76 -15.91 18.39
C THR A 306 21.27 -15.90 16.95
N GLN A 307 20.58 -16.53 15.99
CA GLN A 307 20.97 -16.52 14.59
C GLN A 307 20.49 -15.29 13.81
N ARG A 308 19.50 -14.53 14.32
CA ARG A 308 19.00 -13.33 13.63
C ARG A 308 19.86 -12.12 13.98
N SER A 309 20.47 -11.52 12.97
CA SER A 309 21.29 -10.31 13.08
C SER A 309 20.47 -9.01 13.11
N TYR A 310 19.14 -9.10 13.21
CA TYR A 310 18.22 -7.97 13.19
C TYR A 310 17.03 -8.19 14.13
N ASP A 311 16.36 -7.09 14.50
CA ASP A 311 15.17 -7.12 15.34
C ASP A 311 13.93 -7.58 14.56
N PHE A 312 13.70 -8.91 14.55
CA PHE A 312 12.53 -9.49 13.91
C PHE A 312 11.19 -9.00 14.49
N THR A 313 11.14 -8.73 15.80
CA THR A 313 9.90 -8.32 16.46
C THR A 313 9.54 -6.89 16.06
N GLY A 314 10.52 -5.99 16.08
CA GLY A 314 10.35 -4.61 15.60
C GLY A 314 9.96 -4.53 14.13
N VAL A 315 10.60 -5.33 13.25
CA VAL A 315 10.22 -5.39 11.82
C VAL A 315 8.79 -5.90 11.66
N THR A 316 8.41 -6.96 12.37
CA THR A 316 7.05 -7.52 12.28
C THR A 316 6.00 -6.51 12.75
N SER A 317 6.28 -5.80 13.85
CA SER A 317 5.42 -4.72 14.36
C SER A 317 5.30 -3.57 13.34
N TRP A 318 6.40 -3.20 12.67
CA TRP A 318 6.38 -2.19 11.60
C TRP A 318 5.46 -2.59 10.44
N PHE A 319 5.53 -3.84 9.98
CA PHE A 319 4.61 -4.34 8.95
C PHE A 319 3.18 -4.42 9.47
N ALA A 320 2.95 -4.88 10.71
CA ALA A 320 1.63 -4.96 11.31
C ALA A 320 0.91 -3.61 11.36
N ALA A 321 1.65 -2.53 11.62
CA ALA A 321 1.13 -1.16 11.59
C ALA A 321 0.63 -0.76 10.19
N LYS A 322 1.35 -1.16 9.12
CA LYS A 322 1.05 -0.82 7.73
C LYS A 322 0.10 -1.78 7.01
N CYS A 323 -0.02 -3.02 7.48
CA CYS A 323 -0.91 -4.01 6.87
C CYS A 323 -2.37 -3.71 7.19
N ASP A 324 -3.26 -4.17 6.32
CA ASP A 324 -4.71 -4.09 6.49
C ASP A 324 -5.28 -5.40 7.05
N LEU A 325 -4.58 -6.53 6.81
CA LEU A 325 -4.93 -7.85 7.33
C LEU A 325 -3.67 -8.64 7.71
N ILE A 326 -3.74 -9.39 8.80
CA ILE A 326 -2.66 -10.25 9.29
C ILE A 326 -3.19 -11.68 9.41
N LEU A 327 -2.70 -12.57 8.55
CA LEU A 327 -2.99 -14.00 8.62
C LEU A 327 -2.00 -14.69 9.57
N LEU A 328 -2.48 -15.23 10.69
CA LEU A 328 -1.72 -16.08 11.60
C LEU A 328 -1.92 -17.55 11.23
N LEU A 329 -0.93 -18.17 10.58
CA LEU A 329 -0.99 -19.55 10.11
C LEU A 329 -0.44 -20.53 11.15
N PHE A 330 -1.23 -21.57 11.43
CA PHE A 330 -0.89 -22.69 12.30
C PHE A 330 -1.00 -24.02 11.55
N ASP A 331 -0.19 -25.00 11.95
CA ASP A 331 -0.24 -26.38 11.45
C ASP A 331 -0.71 -27.27 12.62
N PRO A 332 -1.82 -28.03 12.48
CA PRO A 332 -2.40 -28.82 13.55
C PRO A 332 -1.50 -29.98 13.99
N HIS A 333 -0.62 -30.46 13.12
CA HIS A 333 0.32 -31.53 13.45
C HIS A 333 1.49 -31.02 14.29
N LYS A 334 1.83 -29.73 14.17
CA LYS A 334 2.97 -29.08 14.86
C LYS A 334 2.52 -27.87 15.67
N LEU A 335 1.39 -28.00 16.37
CA LEU A 335 0.85 -26.91 17.18
C LEU A 335 1.70 -26.68 18.44
N ASP A 336 2.76 -25.86 18.31
CA ASP A 336 3.58 -25.40 19.43
C ASP A 336 3.66 -23.87 19.41
N ILE A 337 3.11 -23.17 20.40
CA ILE A 337 3.27 -21.71 20.48
C ILE A 337 4.51 -21.40 21.31
N SER A 338 5.67 -21.39 20.63
CA SER A 338 6.97 -21.08 21.23
C SER A 338 6.99 -19.68 21.88
N ASP A 339 7.89 -19.45 22.83
CA ASP A 339 8.00 -18.14 23.49
C ASP A 339 8.42 -17.01 22.54
N GLU A 340 9.19 -17.34 21.49
CA GLU A 340 9.46 -16.39 20.41
C GLU A 340 8.17 -16.05 19.66
N PHE A 341 7.35 -17.05 19.32
CA PHE A 341 6.10 -16.79 18.61
C PHE A 341 5.11 -16.00 19.48
N LYS A 342 5.01 -16.29 20.78
CA LYS A 342 4.23 -15.47 21.74
C LYS A 342 4.70 -14.02 21.75
N ARG A 343 6.02 -13.78 21.72
CA ARG A 343 6.58 -12.42 21.69
C ARG A 343 6.24 -11.70 20.40
N VAL A 344 6.32 -12.38 19.25
CA VAL A 344 5.94 -11.80 17.96
C VAL A 344 4.43 -11.49 17.95
N ILE A 345 3.58 -12.41 18.38
CA ILE A 345 2.13 -12.16 18.49
C ILE A 345 1.86 -11.00 19.47
N GLY A 346 2.60 -10.93 20.58
CA GLY A 346 2.53 -9.82 21.54
C GLY A 346 2.90 -8.46 20.94
N SER A 347 3.75 -8.43 19.90
CA SER A 347 4.09 -7.20 19.16
C SER A 347 3.00 -6.73 18.19
N LEU A 348 1.96 -7.54 17.99
CA LEU A 348 0.78 -7.19 17.19
C LEU A 348 -0.35 -6.56 18.02
N ARG A 349 -0.15 -6.39 19.35
CA ARG A 349 -1.14 -5.76 20.22
C ARG A 349 -1.55 -4.39 19.71
N GLY A 350 -2.85 -4.11 19.73
CA GLY A 350 -3.42 -2.88 19.16
C GLY A 350 -3.73 -2.99 17.66
N HIS A 351 -3.46 -4.15 17.06
CA HIS A 351 -3.83 -4.50 15.69
C HIS A 351 -4.70 -5.77 15.66
N ASP A 352 -5.34 -6.11 16.78
CA ASP A 352 -6.11 -7.33 16.97
C ASP A 352 -7.27 -7.45 15.97
N ASP A 353 -7.88 -6.33 15.59
CA ASP A 353 -8.98 -6.24 14.62
C ASP A 353 -8.60 -6.71 13.20
N LYS A 354 -7.30 -6.64 12.87
CA LYS A 354 -6.72 -7.07 11.58
C LYS A 354 -6.38 -8.54 11.55
N ILE A 355 -6.35 -9.21 12.69
CA ILE A 355 -5.84 -10.57 12.81
C ILE A 355 -6.91 -11.57 12.36
N ARG A 356 -6.50 -12.53 11.55
CA ARG A 356 -7.28 -13.71 11.16
C ARG A 356 -6.43 -14.94 11.37
N ILE A 357 -6.98 -15.94 12.04
CA ILE A 357 -6.25 -17.16 12.36
C ILE A 357 -6.59 -18.19 11.28
N VAL A 358 -5.59 -18.87 10.75
CA VAL A 358 -5.75 -19.94 9.77
C VAL A 358 -5.11 -21.20 10.33
N LEU A 359 -5.92 -22.23 10.59
CA LEU A 359 -5.44 -23.57 10.90
C LEU A 359 -5.31 -24.33 9.58
N ASN A 360 -4.11 -24.29 9.01
CA ASN A 360 -3.81 -24.87 7.70
C ASN A 360 -3.54 -26.38 7.82
N LYS A 361 -3.70 -27.16 6.74
CA LYS A 361 -3.44 -28.61 6.70
C LYS A 361 -4.30 -29.44 7.68
N ALA A 362 -5.54 -29.02 7.91
CA ALA A 362 -6.47 -29.72 8.79
C ALA A 362 -6.82 -31.14 8.31
N ASP A 363 -6.62 -31.45 7.03
CA ASP A 363 -6.76 -32.79 6.44
C ASP A 363 -5.75 -33.82 6.97
N GLN A 364 -4.67 -33.37 7.59
CA GLN A 364 -3.61 -34.27 8.11
C GLN A 364 -3.94 -34.87 9.48
N VAL A 365 -5.02 -34.42 10.12
CA VAL A 365 -5.47 -34.88 11.43
C VAL A 365 -6.90 -35.39 11.36
N ASP A 366 -7.25 -36.36 12.22
CA ASP A 366 -8.64 -36.79 12.35
C ASP A 366 -9.51 -35.72 13.04
N ALA A 367 -10.83 -35.86 12.96
CA ALA A 367 -11.78 -34.88 13.50
C ALA A 367 -11.62 -34.67 15.03
N GLN A 368 -11.30 -35.71 15.80
CA GLN A 368 -11.16 -35.60 17.25
C GLN A 368 -9.87 -34.86 17.63
N GLN A 369 -8.77 -35.19 16.95
CA GLN A 369 -7.49 -34.51 17.04
C GLN A 369 -7.63 -33.04 16.63
N LEU A 370 -8.33 -32.76 15.53
CA LEU A 370 -8.61 -31.40 15.06
C LEU A 370 -9.32 -30.57 16.12
N MET A 371 -10.38 -31.10 16.74
CA MET A 371 -11.10 -30.40 17.82
C MET A 371 -10.23 -30.14 19.05
N ARG A 372 -9.33 -31.07 19.41
CA ARG A 372 -8.38 -30.88 20.52
C ARG A 372 -7.37 -29.79 20.20
N VAL A 373 -6.81 -29.81 18.99
CA VAL A 373 -5.85 -28.80 18.51
C VAL A 373 -6.52 -27.42 18.44
N TYR A 374 -7.73 -27.35 17.91
CA TYR A 374 -8.51 -26.12 17.82
C TYR A 374 -8.76 -25.49 19.20
N GLY A 375 -9.20 -26.31 20.18
CA GLY A 375 -9.39 -25.86 21.56
C GLY A 375 -8.09 -25.40 22.22
N ALA A 376 -6.98 -26.13 22.01
CA ALA A 376 -5.66 -25.76 22.53
C ALA A 376 -5.14 -24.45 21.91
N LEU A 377 -5.37 -24.23 20.61
CA LEU A 377 -5.02 -23.01 19.89
C LEU A 377 -5.77 -21.80 20.46
N LEU A 378 -7.10 -21.87 20.59
CA LEU A 378 -7.91 -20.79 21.15
C LEU A 378 -7.52 -20.46 22.59
N TRP A 379 -7.32 -21.49 23.43
CA TRP A 379 -6.86 -21.32 24.80
C TRP A 379 -5.51 -20.59 24.88
N SER A 380 -4.59 -20.95 24.00
CA SER A 380 -3.23 -20.39 24.00
C SER A 380 -3.22 -18.97 23.45
N LEU A 381 -3.97 -18.69 22.38
CA LEU A 381 -4.10 -17.36 21.79
C LEU A 381 -4.84 -16.39 22.71
N GLY A 382 -5.89 -16.83 23.41
CA GLY A 382 -6.61 -16.01 24.39
C GLY A 382 -5.68 -15.44 25.47
N LYS A 383 -4.70 -16.23 25.92
CA LYS A 383 -3.68 -15.77 26.89
C LYS A 383 -2.70 -14.75 26.32
N VAL A 384 -2.36 -14.85 25.04
CA VAL A 384 -1.31 -14.03 24.42
C VAL A 384 -1.87 -12.70 23.91
N LEU A 385 -2.99 -12.76 23.18
CA LEU A 385 -3.66 -11.59 22.60
C LEU A 385 -4.33 -10.73 23.67
N ASN A 386 -4.79 -11.35 24.78
CA ASN A 386 -5.39 -10.63 25.91
C ASN A 386 -6.55 -9.70 25.49
N THR A 387 -7.32 -10.15 24.50
CA THR A 387 -8.56 -9.51 24.06
C THR A 387 -9.76 -10.30 24.59
N PRO A 388 -10.85 -9.65 25.03
CA PRO A 388 -12.08 -10.34 25.39
C PRO A 388 -12.77 -10.98 24.17
N GLU A 389 -12.40 -10.58 22.95
CA GLU A 389 -13.01 -11.05 21.71
C GLU A 389 -12.35 -12.32 21.19
N VAL A 390 -13.17 -13.30 20.79
CA VAL A 390 -12.67 -14.53 20.18
C VAL A 390 -12.41 -14.29 18.70
N ASN A 391 -11.16 -14.45 18.27
CA ASN A 391 -10.80 -14.33 16.86
C ASN A 391 -11.35 -15.50 16.03
N ARG A 392 -11.89 -15.18 14.85
CA ARG A 392 -12.31 -16.17 13.85
C ARG A 392 -11.09 -17.00 13.42
N VAL A 393 -11.23 -18.32 13.51
CA VAL A 393 -10.27 -19.30 13.02
C VAL A 393 -10.85 -19.92 11.76
N TYR A 394 -10.13 -19.83 10.64
CA TYR A 394 -10.45 -20.51 9.39
C TYR A 394 -9.74 -21.86 9.34
N ILE A 395 -10.48 -22.91 8.99
CA ILE A 395 -9.92 -24.27 8.90
C ILE A 395 -9.65 -24.58 7.43
N GLY A 396 -8.36 -24.62 7.06
CA GLY A 396 -7.91 -24.89 5.69
C GLY A 396 -7.36 -26.30 5.52
N TYR A 397 -7.41 -26.80 4.29
CA TYR A 397 -6.90 -28.12 3.91
C TYR A 397 -6.13 -28.08 2.58
N ASP A 398 -5.24 -29.05 2.40
CA ASP A 398 -4.43 -29.18 1.18
C ASP A 398 -5.20 -30.01 0.13
N HIS A 399 -6.04 -29.38 -0.70
CA HIS A 399 -6.85 -30.09 -1.71
C HIS A 399 -6.09 -30.31 -3.04
N PRO A 400 -6.15 -31.48 -3.70
CA PRO A 400 -5.41 -31.77 -4.93
C PRO A 400 -5.83 -30.91 -6.14
N GLN A 401 -7.06 -30.40 -6.18
CA GLN A 401 -7.50 -29.43 -7.21
C GLN A 401 -6.94 -28.02 -6.99
N TRP A 402 -6.21 -27.85 -5.87
CA TRP A 402 -5.59 -26.62 -5.38
C TRP A 402 -4.07 -26.77 -5.16
N GLY A 403 -3.44 -27.69 -5.88
CA GLY A 403 -1.99 -27.87 -5.89
C GLY A 403 -1.53 -28.80 -4.78
N SER A 404 -1.54 -30.10 -5.10
CA SER A 404 -0.98 -31.11 -4.22
C SER A 404 0.50 -30.86 -3.91
N PHE A 405 0.89 -30.90 -2.63
CA PHE A 405 2.30 -30.98 -2.22
C PHE A 405 2.92 -32.37 -2.44
N ASN A 406 2.18 -33.31 -3.05
CA ASN A 406 2.65 -34.60 -3.53
C ASN A 406 1.67 -35.09 -4.61
N ASP A 407 2.11 -35.55 -5.78
CA ASP A 407 1.27 -36.23 -6.79
C ASP A 407 0.66 -37.56 -6.28
N LYS A 408 -0.14 -37.50 -5.22
CA LYS A 408 -0.81 -38.65 -4.61
C LYS A 408 -2.31 -38.42 -4.66
N PRO A 409 -3.08 -39.42 -5.12
CA PRO A 409 -4.52 -39.34 -5.18
C PRO A 409 -5.08 -39.13 -3.78
N ILE A 410 -6.25 -38.49 -3.74
CA ILE A 410 -7.12 -38.26 -2.58
C ILE A 410 -6.94 -39.41 -1.59
N ARG A 411 -6.18 -39.18 -0.51
CA ARG A 411 -6.43 -39.98 0.68
C ARG A 411 -7.90 -39.73 0.98
N GLU A 412 -8.71 -40.79 1.06
CA GLU A 412 -9.99 -40.70 1.77
C GLU A 412 -9.70 -39.94 3.06
N THR A 413 -10.07 -38.67 3.09
CA THR A 413 -9.60 -37.76 4.12
C THR A 413 -10.08 -38.31 5.45
N ALA A 414 -9.20 -38.35 6.45
CA ALA A 414 -9.55 -38.86 7.79
C ALA A 414 -10.79 -38.17 8.40
N ALA A 415 -11.18 -37.02 7.85
CA ALA A 415 -12.35 -36.23 8.22
C ALA A 415 -13.69 -36.65 7.54
N GLY A 416 -13.67 -37.56 6.57
CA GLY A 416 -14.87 -37.98 5.82
C GLY A 416 -15.54 -36.87 4.98
N PRO A 417 -16.71 -37.13 4.38
CA PRO A 417 -17.42 -36.17 3.51
C PRO A 417 -17.82 -34.87 4.23
N LEU A 418 -18.22 -34.97 5.50
CA LEU A 418 -18.62 -33.82 6.32
C LEU A 418 -17.43 -32.89 6.62
N GLY A 419 -16.22 -33.43 6.78
CA GLY A 419 -15.01 -32.64 6.95
C GLY A 419 -14.64 -31.86 5.69
N MET A 420 -14.83 -32.44 4.51
CA MET A 420 -14.59 -31.75 3.23
C MET A 420 -15.55 -30.58 3.02
N GLU A 421 -16.84 -30.76 3.32
CA GLU A 421 -17.82 -29.66 3.25
C GLU A 421 -17.46 -28.53 4.22
N LEU A 422 -17.04 -28.86 5.44
CA LEU A 422 -16.57 -27.87 6.41
C LEU A 422 -15.37 -27.09 5.87
N PHE A 423 -14.32 -27.77 5.40
CA PHE A 423 -13.12 -27.10 4.93
C PHE A 423 -13.38 -26.21 3.72
N GLN A 424 -14.27 -26.64 2.81
CA GLN A 424 -14.65 -25.83 1.66
C GLN A 424 -15.39 -24.56 2.08
N LYS A 425 -16.37 -24.67 2.99
CA LYS A 425 -17.07 -23.48 3.53
C LYS A 425 -16.13 -22.52 4.24
N GLU A 426 -15.23 -23.04 5.06
CA GLU A 426 -14.23 -22.23 5.78
C GLU A 426 -13.24 -21.53 4.82
N GLN A 427 -12.88 -22.18 3.71
CA GLN A 427 -12.06 -21.60 2.67
C GLN A 427 -12.80 -20.52 1.89
N ASP A 428 -14.07 -20.75 1.53
CA ASP A 428 -14.91 -19.77 0.86
C ASP A 428 -15.12 -18.52 1.74
N ASP A 429 -15.34 -18.71 3.04
CA ASP A 429 -15.41 -17.62 4.03
C ASP A 429 -14.10 -16.81 4.06
N LEU A 430 -12.94 -17.48 4.08
CA LEU A 430 -11.63 -16.81 4.06
C LEU A 430 -11.42 -16.03 2.75
N LEU A 431 -11.76 -16.62 1.61
CA LEU A 431 -11.66 -15.96 0.30
C LEU A 431 -12.59 -14.76 0.20
N SER A 432 -13.80 -14.84 0.77
CA SER A 432 -14.72 -13.71 0.87
C SER A 432 -14.12 -12.58 1.71
N ASP A 433 -13.55 -12.90 2.88
CA ASP A 433 -12.92 -11.89 3.74
C ASP A 433 -11.70 -11.25 3.05
N LEU A 434 -10.93 -12.04 2.27
CA LEU A 434 -9.81 -11.53 1.48
C LEU A 434 -10.25 -10.63 0.32
N ASN A 435 -11.34 -10.98 -0.37
CA ASN A 435 -11.90 -10.17 -1.46
C ASN A 435 -12.42 -8.81 -0.95
N ASP A 436 -12.91 -8.77 0.28
CA ASP A 436 -13.37 -7.52 0.92
C ASP A 436 -12.21 -6.61 1.40
N ILE A 437 -10.96 -7.09 1.41
CA ILE A 437 -9.82 -6.32 1.95
C ILE A 437 -9.73 -4.94 1.30
N PRO A 438 -9.73 -4.77 -0.03
CA PRO A 438 -9.52 -3.44 -0.62
C PRO A 438 -10.59 -2.44 -0.20
N LYS A 439 -11.84 -2.90 -0.12
CA LYS A 439 -12.96 -2.12 0.39
C LYS A 439 -12.75 -1.72 1.85
N LYS A 440 -12.48 -2.69 2.73
CA LYS A 440 -12.21 -2.47 4.16
C LYS A 440 -10.98 -1.57 4.40
N ALA A 441 -9.95 -1.70 3.57
CA ALA A 441 -8.73 -0.91 3.65
C ALA A 441 -8.98 0.57 3.34
N CYS A 442 -9.85 0.87 2.36
CA CYS A 442 -10.27 2.26 2.09
C CYS A 442 -10.97 2.88 3.31
N ASP A 443 -11.95 2.18 3.89
CA ASP A 443 -12.67 2.64 5.08
C ASP A 443 -11.73 2.79 6.29
N ARG A 444 -10.82 1.85 6.45
CA ARG A 444 -9.79 1.89 7.49
C ARG A 444 -8.90 3.10 7.34
N ARG A 445 -8.43 3.42 6.13
CA ARG A 445 -7.58 4.59 5.88
C ARG A 445 -8.26 5.88 6.26
N ILE A 446 -9.56 6.02 5.95
CA ILE A 446 -10.36 7.16 6.38
C ILE A 446 -10.37 7.25 7.91
N ASN A 447 -10.65 6.14 8.59
CA ASN A 447 -10.71 6.08 10.05
C ASN A 447 -9.36 6.41 10.71
N GLU A 448 -8.26 5.85 10.22
CA GLU A 448 -6.91 6.13 10.72
C GLU A 448 -6.50 7.58 10.45
N PHE A 449 -6.89 8.15 9.31
CA PHE A 449 -6.69 9.56 9.02
C PHE A 449 -7.43 10.47 10.02
N VAL A 450 -8.68 10.14 10.34
CA VAL A 450 -9.48 10.87 11.35
C VAL A 450 -8.90 10.72 12.76
N LYS A 451 -8.46 9.52 13.15
CA LYS A 451 -7.76 9.30 14.43
C LYS A 451 -6.48 10.13 14.53
N ARG A 452 -5.65 10.12 13.48
CA ARG A 452 -4.42 10.91 13.40
C ARG A 452 -4.69 12.41 13.50
N ALA A 453 -5.71 12.91 12.79
CA ALA A 453 -6.10 14.32 12.85
C ALA A 453 -6.51 14.74 14.27
N ARG A 454 -7.29 13.90 14.98
CA ARG A 454 -7.65 14.13 16.38
C ARG A 454 -6.42 14.11 17.30
N ALA A 455 -5.55 13.12 17.16
CA ALA A 455 -4.32 13.02 17.94
C ALA A 455 -3.41 14.25 17.73
N ALA A 456 -3.26 14.73 16.49
CA ALA A 456 -2.47 15.92 16.20
C ALA A 456 -3.06 17.20 16.81
N LYS A 457 -4.39 17.32 16.86
CA LYS A 457 -5.06 18.41 17.58
C LYS A 457 -4.77 18.34 19.08
N VAL A 458 -5.01 17.19 19.70
CA VAL A 458 -4.77 16.98 21.13
C VAL A 458 -3.32 17.31 21.49
N HIS A 459 -2.38 16.79 20.71
CA HIS A 459 -0.94 17.09 20.81
C HIS A 459 -0.65 18.60 20.74
N ALA A 460 -1.19 19.30 19.75
CA ALA A 460 -1.00 20.74 19.61
C ALA A 460 -1.51 21.52 20.82
N HIS A 461 -2.65 21.11 21.41
CA HIS A 461 -3.18 21.72 22.62
C HIS A 461 -2.33 21.42 23.86
N ILE A 462 -1.85 20.18 24.04
CA ILE A 462 -0.95 19.82 25.15
C ILE A 462 0.33 20.67 25.10
N VAL A 463 1.03 20.67 23.96
CA VAL A 463 2.28 21.42 23.79
C VAL A 463 2.06 22.92 23.99
N SER A 464 0.97 23.46 23.47
CA SER A 464 0.62 24.88 23.63
C SER A 464 0.26 25.25 25.07
N HIS A 465 -0.44 24.36 25.78
CA HIS A 465 -0.79 24.53 27.19
C HIS A 465 0.47 24.54 28.06
N LEU A 466 1.38 23.59 27.84
CA LEU A 466 2.68 23.58 28.52
C LEU A 466 3.48 24.86 28.26
N LYS A 467 3.49 25.37 27.02
CA LYS A 467 4.10 26.67 26.69
C LYS A 467 3.46 27.83 27.43
N LYS A 468 2.13 27.81 27.61
CA LYS A 468 1.37 28.87 28.29
C LYS A 468 1.66 28.91 29.79
N GLU A 469 1.88 27.77 30.41
CA GLU A 469 2.20 27.66 31.85
C GLU A 469 3.67 28.01 32.18
N MET A 470 4.54 28.14 31.17
CA MET A 470 5.95 28.51 31.38
C MET A 470 6.12 29.98 31.79
N PRO A 471 6.94 30.29 32.81
CA PRO A 471 7.19 31.66 33.24
C PRO A 471 8.05 32.42 32.22
N ALA A 472 7.77 33.72 32.05
CA ALA A 472 8.43 34.54 31.02
C ALA A 472 9.92 34.84 31.33
N LEU A 473 10.28 35.05 32.60
CA LEU A 473 11.58 35.65 32.99
C LEU A 473 12.49 34.70 33.78
N MET A 474 12.07 34.22 34.96
CA MET A 474 12.91 33.42 35.86
C MET A 474 12.21 32.13 36.32
N GLY A 475 13.00 31.14 36.75
CA GLY A 475 12.48 29.88 37.30
C GLY A 475 12.03 28.84 36.26
N LYS A 476 12.36 29.02 34.97
CA LYS A 476 11.92 28.15 33.86
C LYS A 476 12.22 26.68 34.09
N ALA A 477 13.43 26.32 34.53
CA ALA A 477 13.81 24.94 34.79
C ALA A 477 12.95 24.29 35.89
N LYS A 478 12.75 24.99 37.01
CA LYS A 478 11.92 24.52 38.13
C LYS A 478 10.44 24.42 37.73
N ALA A 479 9.94 25.36 36.93
CA ALA A 479 8.58 25.31 36.41
C ALA A 479 8.36 24.13 35.45
N GLN A 480 9.30 23.89 34.53
CA GLN A 480 9.23 22.74 33.62
C GLN A 480 9.26 21.42 34.39
N GLN A 481 10.13 21.28 35.39
CA GLN A 481 10.17 20.09 36.24
C GLN A 481 8.82 19.86 36.94
N LYS A 482 8.23 20.91 37.51
CA LYS A 482 6.90 20.85 38.14
C LYS A 482 5.79 20.47 37.15
N LEU A 483 5.85 20.96 35.91
CA LEU A 483 4.90 20.61 34.86
C LEU A 483 5.01 19.13 34.43
N LEU A 484 6.24 18.58 34.43
CA LEU A 484 6.47 17.15 34.16
C LEU A 484 5.99 16.25 35.31
N GLU A 485 6.22 16.68 36.56
CA GLU A 485 5.75 15.96 37.76
C GLU A 485 4.21 15.89 37.78
N ASN A 486 3.53 17.00 37.48
CA ASN A 486 2.06 17.11 37.46
C ASN A 486 1.46 17.01 36.04
N LEU A 487 2.05 16.21 35.16
CA LEU A 487 1.63 16.15 33.75
C LEU A 487 0.20 15.62 33.58
N ASP A 488 -0.20 14.68 34.43
CA ASP A 488 -1.56 14.13 34.55
C ASP A 488 -2.60 15.23 34.82
N GLU A 489 -2.31 16.15 35.75
CA GLU A 489 -3.16 17.31 36.02
C GLU A 489 -3.25 18.24 34.81
N GLN A 490 -2.15 18.43 34.08
CA GLN A 490 -2.16 19.26 32.86
C GLN A 490 -2.99 18.62 31.75
N PHE A 491 -2.89 17.31 31.57
CA PHE A 491 -3.71 16.56 30.62
C PHE A 491 -5.19 16.69 30.97
N ALA A 492 -5.56 16.55 32.25
CA ALA A 492 -6.94 16.72 32.70
C ALA A 492 -7.49 18.14 32.44
N LYS A 493 -6.65 19.18 32.54
CA LYS A 493 -7.05 20.55 32.18
C LYS A 493 -7.33 20.69 30.68
N VAL A 494 -6.41 20.21 29.84
CA VAL A 494 -6.56 20.24 28.37
C VAL A 494 -7.79 19.41 27.95
N GLN A 495 -8.00 18.26 28.59
CA GLN A 495 -9.17 17.42 28.36
C GLN A 495 -10.48 18.16 28.63
N LYS A 496 -10.57 18.89 29.76
CA LYS A 496 -11.74 19.70 30.11
C LYS A 496 -11.96 20.84 29.13
N GLU A 497 -10.89 21.49 28.66
CA GLU A 497 -10.96 22.57 27.68
C GLU A 497 -11.42 22.07 26.30
N LEU A 498 -11.01 20.88 25.89
CA LEU A 498 -11.36 20.30 24.59
C LEU A 498 -12.67 19.51 24.57
N HIS A 499 -13.24 19.22 25.73
CA HIS A 499 -14.42 18.35 25.87
C HIS A 499 -14.23 16.96 25.22
N LEU A 500 -13.02 16.40 25.34
CA LEU A 500 -12.66 15.11 24.75
C LEU A 500 -12.62 13.99 25.81
N PRO A 501 -12.91 12.73 25.43
CA PRO A 501 -12.78 11.60 26.33
C PRO A 501 -11.30 11.31 26.66
N PRO A 502 -10.99 10.66 27.80
CA PRO A 502 -9.63 10.31 28.16
C PRO A 502 -8.92 9.44 27.11
N GLY A 503 -9.67 8.59 26.41
CA GLY A 503 -9.13 7.68 25.39
C GLY A 503 -8.57 8.36 24.13
N ASP A 504 -8.83 9.65 23.93
CA ASP A 504 -8.25 10.43 22.81
C ASP A 504 -6.88 11.04 23.18
N PHE A 505 -6.42 10.87 24.42
CA PHE A 505 -5.13 11.38 24.91
C PHE A 505 -4.05 10.29 24.90
N PRO A 506 -2.78 10.66 24.65
CA PRO A 506 -1.67 9.72 24.73
C PRO A 506 -1.40 9.30 26.19
N SER A 507 -0.66 8.19 26.35
CA SER A 507 -0.16 7.73 27.66
C SER A 507 0.65 8.83 28.33
N VAL A 508 0.27 9.20 29.56
CA VAL A 508 0.93 10.29 30.30
C VAL A 508 2.39 9.91 30.60
N GLU A 509 2.64 8.65 30.93
CA GLU A 509 3.96 8.13 31.26
C GLU A 509 4.91 8.19 30.06
N GLU A 510 4.51 7.62 28.93
CA GLU A 510 5.31 7.61 27.70
C GLU A 510 5.57 9.04 27.20
N TYR A 511 4.54 9.88 27.27
CA TYR A 511 4.63 11.26 26.83
C TYR A 511 5.52 12.11 27.76
N ARG A 512 5.54 11.82 29.07
CA ARG A 512 6.44 12.46 30.05
C ARG A 512 7.91 12.16 29.72
N GLU A 513 8.23 10.91 29.38
CA GLU A 513 9.59 10.52 29.00
C GLU A 513 10.06 11.28 27.76
N LEU A 514 9.21 11.34 26.72
CA LEU A 514 9.50 12.09 25.49
C LEU A 514 9.68 13.59 25.76
N LEU A 515 8.79 14.20 26.55
CA LEU A 515 8.85 15.62 26.91
C LEU A 515 10.11 15.99 27.70
N SER A 516 10.70 15.07 28.46
CA SER A 516 11.90 15.33 29.27
C SER A 516 13.10 15.80 28.45
N ALA A 517 13.15 15.41 27.16
CA ALA A 517 14.19 15.81 26.22
C ALA A 517 13.99 17.22 25.61
N TYR A 518 12.85 17.86 25.86
CA TYR A 518 12.46 19.13 25.24
C TYR A 518 12.52 20.30 26.20
N ASN A 519 12.72 21.51 25.67
CA ASN A 519 12.59 22.76 26.41
C ASN A 519 11.24 23.39 26.13
N PHE A 520 10.38 23.47 27.15
CA PHE A 520 9.00 23.93 26.98
C PHE A 520 8.91 25.41 26.60
N ASP A 521 9.97 26.20 26.86
CA ASP A 521 10.03 27.59 26.43
C ASP A 521 10.26 27.73 24.92
N LYS A 522 10.70 26.67 24.22
CA LYS A 522 10.82 26.66 22.76
C LYS A 522 9.57 26.18 22.04
N PHE A 523 8.55 25.74 22.77
CA PHE A 523 7.29 25.33 22.18
C PHE A 523 6.53 26.50 21.56
N GLU A 524 5.78 26.19 20.52
CA GLU A 524 4.91 27.12 19.83
C GLU A 524 3.64 27.39 20.64
N LYS A 525 3.14 28.62 20.56
CA LYS A 525 1.81 28.95 21.09
C LYS A 525 0.72 28.35 20.20
N LEU A 526 -0.48 28.18 20.75
CA LEU A 526 -1.61 27.69 19.98
C LEU A 526 -1.93 28.67 18.83
N ARG A 527 -2.12 28.14 17.62
CA ARG A 527 -2.47 28.89 16.42
C ARG A 527 -3.91 28.53 16.03
N PRO A 528 -4.92 29.32 16.45
CA PRO A 528 -6.33 28.95 16.30
C PRO A 528 -6.73 28.66 14.85
N LYS A 529 -6.16 29.39 13.88
CA LYS A 529 -6.45 29.17 12.45
C LYS A 529 -6.05 27.77 11.95
N MET A 530 -4.99 27.19 12.49
CA MET A 530 -4.53 25.86 12.07
C MET A 530 -5.40 24.77 12.68
N VAL A 531 -5.76 24.92 13.96
CA VAL A 531 -6.69 24.02 14.66
C VAL A 531 -8.05 24.06 13.98
N GLN A 532 -8.59 25.26 13.73
CA GLN A 532 -9.85 25.45 13.01
C GLN A 532 -9.80 24.82 11.62
N GLY A 533 -8.68 24.92 10.91
CA GLY A 533 -8.50 24.25 9.62
C GLY A 533 -8.70 22.74 9.71
N VAL A 534 -8.15 22.10 10.75
CA VAL A 534 -8.35 20.66 10.99
C VAL A 534 -9.78 20.35 11.48
N ASP A 535 -10.40 21.25 12.26
CA ASP A 535 -11.82 21.11 12.62
C ASP A 535 -12.74 21.14 11.41
N ASP A 536 -12.55 22.11 10.51
CA ASP A 536 -13.31 22.21 9.28
C ASP A 536 -13.09 20.99 8.38
N MET A 537 -11.86 20.44 8.38
CA MET A 537 -11.52 19.22 7.66
C MET A 537 -12.32 18.02 8.17
N LEU A 538 -12.39 17.84 9.49
CA LEU A 538 -13.10 16.74 10.13
C LEU A 538 -14.62 16.90 10.01
N ALA A 539 -15.14 18.12 10.16
CA ALA A 539 -16.58 18.39 10.22
C ALA A 539 -17.23 18.50 8.84
N TYR A 540 -16.50 18.99 7.82
CA TYR A 540 -17.08 19.31 6.51
C TYR A 540 -16.35 18.65 5.36
N ASP A 541 -15.01 18.80 5.25
CA ASP A 541 -14.30 18.37 4.04
C ASP A 541 -14.31 16.84 3.87
N ILE A 542 -14.06 16.07 4.94
CA ILE A 542 -14.08 14.61 4.89
C ILE A 542 -15.50 14.11 4.57
N PRO A 543 -16.57 14.53 5.26
CA PRO A 543 -17.93 14.17 4.88
C PRO A 543 -18.31 14.54 3.44
N GLU A 544 -17.86 15.70 2.94
CA GLU A 544 -18.10 16.10 1.55
C GLU A 544 -17.34 15.21 0.57
N LEU A 545 -16.08 14.86 0.87
CA LEU A 545 -15.27 13.95 0.07
C LEU A 545 -15.95 12.58 -0.07
N LEU A 546 -16.47 12.03 1.03
CA LEU A 546 -17.16 10.73 1.06
C LEU A 546 -18.54 10.78 0.38
N LYS A 547 -19.19 11.95 0.32
CA LYS A 547 -20.41 12.13 -0.50
C LYS A 547 -20.09 12.19 -1.99
N LYS A 548 -18.95 12.77 -2.35
CA LYS A 548 -18.55 13.01 -3.74
C LYS A 548 -17.93 11.79 -4.41
N PHE A 549 -17.15 11.01 -3.67
CA PHE A 549 -16.48 9.82 -4.18
C PHE A 549 -16.97 8.60 -3.40
N ARG A 550 -17.38 7.56 -4.12
CA ARG A 550 -17.68 6.25 -3.53
C ARG A 550 -16.39 5.46 -3.34
N ASN A 551 -16.45 4.45 -2.47
CA ASN A 551 -15.37 3.49 -2.38
C ASN A 551 -15.21 2.82 -3.76
N PRO A 552 -14.02 2.84 -4.37
CA PRO A 552 -13.82 2.26 -5.71
C PRO A 552 -14.00 0.73 -5.74
N TYR A 553 -14.10 0.11 -4.57
CA TYR A 553 -14.30 -1.33 -4.38
C TYR A 553 -15.73 -1.68 -3.94
N ASP A 554 -16.68 -0.72 -3.95
CA ASP A 554 -18.10 -0.94 -3.66
C ASP A 554 -18.90 -1.55 -4.83
#